data_AF-A0A915ZUV8-F1
#
_entry.id   AF-A0A915ZUV8-F1
#
_cell.length_a   1.000
_cell.length_b   1.000
_cell.length_c   1.000
_cell.angle_alpha   90.00
_cell.angle_beta   90.00
_cell.angle_gamma   90.00
#
_symmetry.space_group_name_H-M   'P 1'
#
loop_
_entity.id
_entity.type
_entity.pdbx_description
1 polymer ?
#
loop_
_entity_poly.entity_id
_entity_poly.type
_entity_poly.pdbx_seq_one_letter_code
_entity_poly.pdbx_strand_id
1 'polypeptide(L)'
;MPKKKTIKRTCNNIYKEITEYPKTNVILYTDRRRSYQYVVKMEGLYSQPSVLAFSQGKNKYKIPDCYCVETTWGRDNNKRTVKCSINYVRDKPHFRIMYGLDFSEEVCSNMSSIAAANAVVRKLFPNNEKTLISGIHLFGIHLKTLKQVRENKKENINQSKLLKPLDLYNKSMVYKR
;
A
#
# COMPACT_ATOMS: atom_id res chain seq x y z
N MET A 1 -17.07 -21.86 48.75
CA MET A 1 -17.26 -21.32 47.37
C MET A 1 -15.93 -21.30 46.64
N PRO A 2 -15.73 -22.08 45.56
CA PRO A 2 -14.46 -22.03 44.82
C PRO A 2 -14.49 -20.91 43.78
N LYS A 3 -13.48 -20.04 43.83
CA LYS A 3 -13.24 -18.95 42.89
C LYS A 3 -12.87 -19.54 41.52
N LYS A 4 -13.74 -19.37 40.53
CA LYS A 4 -13.50 -19.74 39.13
C LYS A 4 -12.41 -18.82 38.57
N LYS A 5 -11.20 -19.36 38.35
CA LYS A 5 -10.11 -18.65 37.66
C LYS A 5 -10.55 -18.39 36.22
N THR A 6 -10.87 -17.14 35.91
CA THR A 6 -11.14 -16.71 34.53
C THR A 6 -9.83 -16.76 33.74
N ILE A 7 -9.71 -17.76 32.87
CA ILE A 7 -8.65 -17.86 31.88
C ILE A 7 -8.75 -16.62 30.97
N LYS A 8 -7.78 -15.72 31.07
CA LYS A 8 -7.60 -14.63 30.09
C LYS A 8 -7.33 -15.29 28.75
N ARG A 9 -8.35 -15.34 27.88
CA ARG A 9 -8.17 -15.68 26.47
C ARG A 9 -7.22 -14.64 25.87
N THR A 10 -5.99 -15.05 25.57
CA THR A 10 -5.06 -14.27 24.76
C THR A 10 -5.65 -14.20 23.35
N CYS A 11 -6.32 -13.08 23.05
CA CYS A 11 -6.94 -12.84 21.77
C CYS A 11 -5.86 -12.59 20.72
N ASN A 12 -5.43 -13.62 20.01
CA ASN A 12 -4.61 -13.44 18.81
C ASN A 12 -5.45 -12.65 17.77
N ASN A 13 -5.02 -11.43 17.45
CA ASN A 13 -5.63 -10.59 16.43
C ASN A 13 -5.41 -11.22 15.04
N ILE A 14 -6.37 -12.01 14.56
CA ILE A 14 -6.34 -12.55 13.20
C ILE A 14 -6.88 -11.47 12.26
N TYR A 15 -5.99 -10.68 11.66
CA TYR A 15 -6.29 -9.89 10.48
C TYR A 15 -6.36 -10.82 9.26
N LYS A 16 -7.33 -10.62 8.37
CA LYS A 16 -7.54 -11.49 7.20
C LYS A 16 -7.66 -10.66 5.92
N GLU A 17 -6.82 -11.01 4.95
CA GLU A 17 -6.91 -10.55 3.57
C GLU A 17 -7.60 -11.65 2.76
N ILE A 18 -8.63 -11.29 1.98
CA ILE A 18 -9.42 -12.19 1.14
C ILE A 18 -9.36 -11.63 -0.28
N THR A 19 -8.73 -12.37 -1.18
CA THR A 19 -8.54 -11.93 -2.56
C THR A 19 -8.24 -13.11 -3.48
N GLU A 20 -8.56 -12.93 -4.76
CA GLU A 20 -8.14 -13.79 -5.88
C GLU A 20 -7.15 -13.05 -6.81
N TYR A 21 -6.53 -11.97 -6.33
CA TYR A 21 -5.60 -11.17 -7.11
C TYR A 21 -4.45 -12.04 -7.67
N PRO A 22 -4.04 -11.85 -8.95
CA PRO A 22 -4.47 -10.80 -9.88
C PRO A 22 -5.70 -11.13 -10.75
N LYS A 23 -6.42 -12.24 -10.52
CA LYS A 23 -7.61 -12.60 -11.34
C LYS A 23 -8.71 -11.53 -11.21
N THR A 24 -8.88 -11.01 -10.01
CA THR A 24 -9.70 -9.82 -9.74
C THR A 24 -8.81 -8.72 -9.16
N ASN A 25 -9.15 -7.46 -9.44
CA ASN A 25 -8.44 -6.32 -8.86
C ASN A 25 -8.98 -5.92 -7.48
N VAL A 26 -9.82 -6.76 -6.86
CA VAL A 26 -10.45 -6.48 -5.58
C VAL A 26 -9.75 -7.22 -4.46
N ILE A 27 -9.43 -6.49 -3.38
CA ILE A 27 -8.87 -7.05 -2.16
C ILE A 27 -9.76 -6.64 -1.00
N LEU A 28 -10.27 -7.61 -0.26
CA LEU A 28 -11.00 -7.38 0.99
C LEU A 28 -10.05 -7.57 2.16
N TYR A 29 -10.04 -6.63 3.09
CA TYR A 29 -9.27 -6.72 4.32
C TYR A 29 -10.20 -6.48 5.52
N THR A 30 -10.07 -7.31 6.55
CA THR A 30 -10.80 -7.13 7.80
C THR A 30 -9.90 -7.36 9.02
N ASP A 31 -10.05 -6.50 10.03
CA ASP A 31 -9.37 -6.61 11.33
C ASP A 31 -10.37 -6.82 12.48
N ARG A 32 -11.44 -7.60 12.26
CA ARG A 32 -12.62 -7.80 13.15
C ARG A 32 -13.41 -6.52 13.51
N ARG A 33 -12.77 -5.36 13.56
CA ARG A 33 -13.37 -4.07 13.95
C ARG A 33 -13.74 -3.25 12.73
N ARG A 34 -12.93 -3.32 11.68
CA ARG A 34 -13.06 -2.56 10.44
C ARG A 34 -12.87 -3.50 9.27
N SER A 35 -13.57 -3.17 8.19
CA SER A 35 -13.40 -3.82 6.91
C SER A 35 -13.15 -2.75 5.87
N TYR A 36 -12.24 -3.06 4.97
CA TYR A 36 -11.85 -2.23 3.85
C TYR A 36 -11.96 -3.06 2.58
N GLN A 37 -12.51 -2.46 1.54
CA GLN A 37 -12.47 -2.98 0.19
C GLN A 37 -11.56 -2.10 -0.63
N TYR A 38 -10.56 -2.71 -1.26
CA TYR A 38 -9.66 -2.03 -2.18
C TYR A 38 -9.95 -2.49 -3.60
N VAL A 39 -10.07 -1.55 -4.51
CA VAL A 39 -10.04 -1.80 -5.96
C VAL A 39 -8.72 -1.27 -6.48
N VAL A 40 -7.84 -2.18 -6.88
CA VAL A 40 -6.49 -1.87 -7.33
C VAL A 40 -6.55 -1.32 -8.75
N LYS A 41 -6.04 -0.10 -8.94
CA LYS A 41 -5.93 0.54 -10.26
C LYS A 41 -4.50 0.47 -10.78
N MET A 42 -3.52 0.68 -9.91
CA MET A 42 -2.10 0.52 -10.19
C MET A 42 -1.39 -0.02 -8.95
N GLU A 43 -0.63 -1.11 -9.07
CA GLU A 43 0.08 -1.65 -7.90
C GLU A 43 1.28 -0.79 -7.50
N GLY A 44 1.83 -0.01 -8.44
CA GLY A 44 3.06 0.74 -8.22
C GLY A 44 4.28 -0.17 -8.02
N LEU A 45 5.46 0.43 -7.86
CA LEU A 45 6.73 -0.27 -7.66
C LEU A 45 7.48 0.30 -6.46
N TYR A 46 8.36 -0.49 -5.87
CA TYR A 46 9.29 0.07 -4.87
C TYR A 46 10.44 0.77 -5.57
N SER A 47 10.68 2.02 -5.19
CA SER A 47 11.83 2.80 -5.65
C SER A 47 13.17 2.12 -5.32
N GLN A 48 14.24 2.60 -5.92
CA GLN A 48 15.58 2.11 -5.61
C GLN A 48 15.91 2.30 -4.12
N PRO A 49 16.80 1.47 -3.54
CA PRO A 49 17.07 1.50 -2.09
C PRO A 49 17.47 2.88 -1.54
N SER A 50 18.16 3.71 -2.33
CA SER A 50 18.57 5.07 -1.95
C SER A 50 17.40 6.05 -1.73
N VAL A 51 16.26 5.80 -2.36
CA VAL A 51 15.07 6.68 -2.36
C VAL A 51 13.87 6.01 -1.65
N LEU A 52 13.95 4.71 -1.37
CA LEU A 52 12.85 3.94 -0.80
C LEU A 52 12.42 4.48 0.57
N ALA A 53 11.18 4.94 0.65
CA ALA A 53 10.61 5.45 1.89
C ALA A 53 9.84 4.34 2.63
N PHE A 54 9.68 4.54 3.93
CA PHE A 54 8.94 3.64 4.81
C PHE A 54 7.86 4.39 5.57
N SER A 55 6.76 3.71 5.87
CA SER A 55 5.75 4.25 6.75
C SER A 55 6.30 4.53 8.15
N GLN A 56 5.77 5.59 8.77
CA GLN A 56 6.01 5.90 10.18
C GLN A 56 5.23 4.93 11.09
N GLY A 57 5.77 4.63 12.29
CA GLY A 57 5.14 3.78 13.31
C GLY A 57 5.86 2.47 13.58
N LYS A 58 5.21 1.58 14.38
CA LYS A 58 5.80 0.29 14.81
C LYS A 58 6.07 -0.65 13.63
N ASN A 59 5.15 -0.68 12.67
CA ASN A 59 5.30 -1.46 11.44
C ASN A 59 5.81 -0.55 10.33
N LYS A 60 7.01 -0.83 9.83
CA LYS A 60 7.63 -0.11 8.70
C LYS A 60 7.30 -0.82 7.40
N TYR A 61 6.35 -0.28 6.65
CA TYR A 61 5.98 -0.76 5.32
C TYR A 61 6.70 0.06 4.25
N LYS A 62 7.24 -0.61 3.23
CA LYS A 62 7.82 0.05 2.05
C LYS A 62 6.73 0.84 1.31
N ILE A 63 6.99 2.09 0.99
CA ILE A 63 6.06 2.95 0.25
C ILE A 63 6.27 2.74 -1.26
N PRO A 64 5.23 2.38 -2.02
CA PRO A 64 5.33 2.25 -3.47
C PRO A 64 5.22 3.62 -4.16
N ASP A 65 5.86 3.72 -5.32
CA ASP A 65 5.72 4.81 -6.29
C ASP A 65 4.72 4.43 -7.40
N CYS A 66 4.13 5.42 -8.06
CA CYS A 66 3.10 5.26 -9.10
C CYS A 66 1.96 4.32 -8.67
N TYR A 67 1.52 4.42 -7.42
CA TYR A 67 0.52 3.55 -6.81
C TYR A 67 -0.86 4.19 -6.81
N CYS A 68 -1.91 3.42 -7.06
CA CYS A 68 -3.29 3.91 -7.04
C CYS A 68 -4.30 2.82 -6.65
N VAL A 69 -5.13 3.09 -5.65
CA VAL A 69 -6.24 2.24 -5.22
C VAL A 69 -7.47 3.07 -4.91
N GLU A 70 -8.64 2.51 -5.19
CA GLU A 70 -9.89 3.00 -4.59
C GLU A 70 -10.15 2.23 -3.32
N THR A 71 -10.35 2.94 -2.22
CA THR A 71 -10.60 2.35 -0.90
C THR A 71 -12.01 2.69 -0.47
N THR A 72 -12.79 1.67 -0.15
CA THR A 72 -14.12 1.79 0.42
C THR A 72 -14.13 1.27 1.85
N TRP A 73 -14.70 2.03 2.79
CA TRP A 73 -14.88 1.64 4.19
C TRP A 73 -16.20 2.16 4.75
N GLY A 74 -16.63 1.62 5.90
CA GLY A 74 -17.90 1.97 6.53
C GLY A 74 -18.94 0.86 6.40
N ARG A 75 -20.12 1.06 6.98
CA ARG A 75 -21.25 0.12 6.95
C ARG A 75 -22.43 0.75 6.25
N ASP A 76 -23.16 -0.06 5.49
CA ASP A 76 -24.45 0.29 4.90
C ASP A 76 -24.41 1.66 4.19
N ASN A 77 -25.32 2.57 4.56
CA ASN A 77 -25.46 3.90 3.97
C ASN A 77 -24.32 4.87 4.35
N ASN A 78 -23.43 4.47 5.27
CA ASN A 78 -22.28 5.27 5.70
C ASN A 78 -20.97 4.84 5.01
N LYS A 79 -21.06 4.02 3.95
CA LYS A 79 -19.89 3.69 3.14
C LYS A 79 -19.33 4.95 2.50
N ARG A 80 -18.00 5.09 2.57
CA ARG A 80 -17.23 6.13 1.89
C ARG A 80 -16.23 5.46 0.98
N THR A 81 -16.07 6.02 -0.20
CA THR A 81 -15.09 5.59 -1.20
C THR A 81 -14.20 6.78 -1.53
N VAL A 82 -12.90 6.55 -1.53
CA VAL A 82 -11.90 7.55 -1.95
C VAL A 82 -10.89 6.88 -2.87
N LYS A 83 -10.22 7.68 -3.70
CA LYS A 83 -9.13 7.23 -4.55
C LYS A 83 -7.81 7.70 -3.95
N CYS A 84 -7.02 6.77 -3.47
CA CYS A 84 -5.72 6.99 -2.87
C CYS A 84 -4.62 6.78 -3.91
N SER A 85 -3.70 7.74 -4.06
CA SER A 85 -2.53 7.59 -4.91
C SER A 85 -1.24 8.05 -4.22
N ILE A 86 -0.13 7.41 -4.59
CA ILE A 86 1.20 7.74 -4.10
C ILE A 86 2.12 7.88 -5.29
N ASN A 87 2.77 9.04 -5.37
CA ASN A 87 3.80 9.33 -6.37
C ASN A 87 5.02 9.93 -5.68
N TYR A 88 6.21 9.65 -6.18
CA TYR A 88 7.44 10.26 -5.72
C TYR A 88 7.72 11.53 -6.52
N VAL A 89 7.89 12.65 -5.82
CA VAL A 89 8.29 13.92 -6.41
C VAL A 89 9.54 14.38 -5.67
N ARG A 90 10.64 14.58 -6.41
CA ARG A 90 11.98 14.88 -5.85
C ARG A 90 12.35 13.90 -4.73
N ASP A 91 12.29 12.60 -5.05
CA ASP A 91 12.66 11.49 -4.17
C ASP A 91 11.84 11.37 -2.87
N LYS A 92 10.71 12.06 -2.77
CA LYS A 92 9.82 12.02 -1.59
C LYS A 92 8.41 11.58 -1.96
N PRO A 93 7.80 10.68 -1.17
CA PRO A 93 6.43 10.24 -1.42
C PRO A 93 5.43 11.37 -1.16
N HIS A 94 4.52 11.56 -2.12
CA HIS A 94 3.38 12.46 -2.04
C HIS A 94 2.11 11.62 -1.98
N PHE A 95 1.38 11.78 -0.89
CA PHE A 95 0.14 11.05 -0.59
C PHE A 95 -1.04 11.90 -1.02
N ARG A 96 -1.75 11.47 -2.06
CA ARG A 96 -2.94 12.14 -2.60
C ARG A 96 -4.17 11.29 -2.35
N ILE A 97 -5.27 11.95 -1.95
CA ILE A 97 -6.57 11.31 -1.79
C ILE A 97 -7.59 12.17 -2.51
N MET A 98 -8.27 11.57 -3.49
CA MET A 98 -9.38 12.19 -4.19
C MET A 98 -10.70 11.66 -3.63
N TYR A 99 -11.68 12.54 -3.46
CA TYR A 99 -12.97 12.26 -2.84
C TYR A 99 -14.08 13.14 -3.46
N GLY A 100 -15.30 13.03 -2.95
CA GLY A 100 -16.46 13.75 -3.50
C GLY A 100 -17.05 13.04 -4.72
N LEU A 101 -18.04 13.67 -5.35
CA LEU A 101 -18.69 13.14 -6.54
C LEU A 101 -17.64 13.00 -7.66
N ASP A 102 -17.56 11.80 -8.24
CA ASP A 102 -16.59 11.44 -9.29
C ASP A 102 -15.13 11.77 -8.97
N PHE A 103 -14.76 11.80 -7.68
CA PHE A 103 -13.43 12.15 -7.20
C PHE A 103 -12.98 13.57 -7.61
N SER A 104 -13.91 14.52 -7.66
CA SER A 104 -13.66 15.93 -8.04
C SER A 104 -12.86 16.74 -7.02
N GLU A 105 -12.86 16.34 -5.75
CA GLU A 105 -12.13 17.01 -4.68
C GLU A 105 -10.86 16.25 -4.31
N GLU A 106 -9.86 16.94 -3.74
CA GLU A 106 -8.63 16.30 -3.31
C GLU A 106 -8.04 16.88 -2.03
N VAL A 107 -7.28 16.03 -1.33
CA VAL A 107 -6.32 16.43 -0.32
C VAL A 107 -4.98 15.76 -0.59
N CYS A 108 -3.89 16.48 -0.29
CA CYS A 108 -2.53 16.02 -0.49
C CYS A 108 -1.69 16.20 0.78
N SER A 109 -0.72 15.32 0.99
CA SER A 109 0.32 15.51 1.99
C SER A 109 1.65 14.97 1.49
N ASN A 110 2.71 15.75 1.65
CA ASN A 110 4.10 15.33 1.46
C ASN A 110 4.76 14.87 2.77
N MET A 111 4.04 14.91 3.90
CA MET A 111 4.57 14.56 5.21
C MET A 111 4.39 13.08 5.52
N SER A 112 3.17 12.56 5.39
CA SER A 112 2.84 11.17 5.70
C SER A 112 1.46 10.77 5.17
N SER A 113 1.24 9.46 5.03
CA SER A 113 -0.09 8.93 4.70
C SER A 113 -1.13 9.22 5.77
N ILE A 114 -0.75 9.30 7.05
CA ILE A 114 -1.68 9.61 8.15
C ILE A 114 -2.15 11.07 8.09
N ALA A 115 -1.27 12.00 7.70
CA ALA A 115 -1.64 13.40 7.54
C ALA A 115 -2.69 13.58 6.43
N ALA A 116 -2.45 13.00 5.24
CA ALA A 116 -3.44 13.00 4.15
C ALA A 116 -4.76 12.32 4.57
N ALA A 117 -4.67 11.17 5.23
CA ALA A 117 -5.85 10.40 5.64
C ALA A 117 -6.72 11.15 6.66
N ASN A 118 -6.11 11.83 7.63
CA ASN A 118 -6.87 12.63 8.59
C ASN A 118 -7.39 13.93 7.97
N ALA A 119 -6.71 14.50 6.97
CA ALA A 119 -7.22 15.65 6.21
C ALA A 119 -8.52 15.29 5.47
N VAL A 120 -8.56 14.16 4.76
CA VAL A 120 -9.79 13.74 4.07
C VAL A 120 -10.92 13.40 5.05
N VAL A 121 -10.61 12.79 6.20
CA VAL A 121 -11.63 12.47 7.21
C VAL A 121 -12.30 13.72 7.75
N ARG A 122 -11.54 14.80 8.00
CA ARG A 122 -12.11 16.09 8.43
C ARG A 122 -13.03 16.70 7.37
N LYS A 123 -12.73 16.50 6.08
CA LYS A 123 -13.58 16.93 4.97
C LYS A 123 -14.86 16.10 4.86
N LEU A 124 -14.75 14.78 4.98
CA LEU A 124 -15.89 13.85 4.88
C LEU A 124 -16.81 13.88 6.11
N PHE A 125 -16.28 14.25 7.27
CA PHE A 125 -16.99 14.26 8.56
C PHE A 125 -16.68 15.55 9.34
N PRO A 126 -17.13 16.72 8.86
CA PRO A 126 -16.78 18.00 9.46
C PRO A 126 -17.22 18.14 10.93
N ASN A 127 -18.31 17.46 11.30
CA ASN A 127 -18.87 17.50 12.64
C ASN A 127 -18.25 16.46 13.60
N ASN A 128 -17.21 15.74 13.18
CA ASN A 128 -16.63 14.64 13.96
C ASN A 128 -15.11 14.75 14.07
N GLU A 129 -14.65 15.71 14.87
CA GLU A 129 -13.23 16.06 15.06
C GLU A 129 -12.38 14.93 15.66
N LYS A 130 -13.01 13.99 16.37
CA LYS A 130 -12.31 12.87 17.03
C LYS A 130 -12.07 11.69 16.08
N THR A 131 -12.67 11.68 14.90
CA THR A 131 -12.50 10.56 13.97
C THR A 131 -11.12 10.62 13.33
N LEU A 132 -10.34 9.58 13.56
CA LEU A 132 -9.04 9.37 12.92
C LEU A 132 -9.05 8.05 12.16
N ILE A 133 -8.34 8.03 11.04
CA ILE A 133 -8.17 6.82 10.24
C ILE A 133 -6.69 6.54 10.02
N SER A 134 -6.36 5.25 9.97
CA SER A 134 -4.98 4.85 9.69
C SER A 134 -4.68 5.09 8.21
N GLY A 135 -3.69 5.96 7.92
CA GLY A 135 -3.23 6.15 6.54
C GLY A 135 -2.73 4.85 5.91
N ILE A 136 -2.14 3.93 6.69
CA ILE A 136 -1.70 2.63 6.19
C ILE A 136 -2.85 1.74 5.73
N HIS A 137 -3.99 1.81 6.41
CA HIS A 137 -5.18 1.09 6.00
C HIS A 137 -5.88 1.82 4.85
N LEU A 138 -6.07 3.14 4.96
CA LEU A 138 -6.75 3.89 3.91
C LEU A 138 -6.05 3.79 2.55
N PHE A 139 -4.71 3.78 2.53
CA PHE A 139 -3.93 3.55 1.30
C PHE A 139 -3.71 2.06 0.99
N GLY A 140 -4.09 1.10 1.83
CA GLY A 140 -3.82 -0.32 1.58
C GLY A 140 -2.32 -0.69 1.52
N ILE A 141 -1.44 0.10 2.14
CA ILE A 141 0.03 -0.10 2.08
C ILE A 141 0.45 -1.43 2.74
N HIS A 142 -0.33 -1.90 3.71
CA HIS A 142 -0.06 -3.13 4.47
C HIS A 142 -0.45 -4.42 3.73
N LEU A 143 -1.15 -4.33 2.59
CA LEU A 143 -1.67 -5.49 1.87
C LEU A 143 -0.51 -6.40 1.44
N LYS A 144 -0.55 -7.66 1.89
CA LYS A 144 0.54 -8.62 1.68
C LYS A 144 0.59 -9.06 0.22
N THR A 145 -0.56 -9.21 -0.42
CA THR A 145 -0.64 -9.62 -1.83
C THR A 145 0.05 -8.60 -2.73
N LEU A 146 -0.20 -7.30 -2.52
CA LEU A 146 0.45 -6.26 -3.31
C LEU A 146 1.94 -6.13 -2.99
N LYS A 147 2.37 -6.41 -1.76
CA LYS A 147 3.79 -6.48 -1.42
C LYS A 147 4.49 -7.58 -2.22
N GLN A 148 3.95 -8.80 -2.22
CA GLN A 148 4.51 -9.95 -2.94
C GLN A 148 4.63 -9.68 -4.44
N VAL A 149 3.57 -9.13 -5.05
CA VAL A 149 3.57 -8.77 -6.48
C VAL A 149 4.73 -7.81 -6.82
N ARG A 150 4.96 -6.80 -5.98
CA ARG A 150 6.06 -5.82 -6.19
C ARG A 150 7.43 -6.44 -6.01
N GLU A 151 7.60 -7.31 -5.02
CA GLU A 151 8.88 -7.98 -4.75
C GLU A 151 9.23 -8.93 -5.90
N ASN A 152 8.27 -9.71 -6.40
CA ASN A 152 8.46 -10.59 -7.56
C ASN A 152 8.79 -9.81 -8.85
N LYS A 153 8.13 -8.66 -9.09
CA LYS A 153 8.45 -7.79 -10.24
C LYS A 153 9.91 -7.29 -10.16
N LYS A 154 10.39 -6.92 -8.97
CA LYS A 154 11.77 -6.44 -8.77
C LYS A 154 12.80 -7.55 -9.03
N GLU A 155 12.53 -8.77 -8.59
CA GLU A 155 13.40 -9.91 -8.83
C GLU A 155 13.55 -10.22 -10.33
N ASN A 156 12.44 -10.23 -11.07
CA ASN A 156 12.45 -10.43 -12.52
C ASN A 156 13.23 -9.32 -13.27
N ILE A 157 13.11 -8.06 -12.83
CA ILE A 157 13.90 -6.94 -13.41
C ILE A 157 15.39 -7.13 -13.14
N ASN A 158 15.76 -7.61 -11.95
CA ASN A 158 17.17 -7.84 -11.62
C ASN A 158 17.75 -9.06 -12.38
N GLN A 159 16.98 -10.14 -12.52
CA GLN A 159 17.38 -11.32 -13.30
C GLN A 159 17.54 -10.98 -14.78
N SER A 160 16.60 -10.25 -15.38
CA SER A 160 16.72 -9.81 -16.78
C SER A 160 17.89 -8.84 -17.01
N LYS A 161 18.26 -8.01 -16.04
CA LYS A 161 19.47 -7.18 -16.10
C LYS A 161 20.77 -7.98 -15.99
N LEU A 162 20.75 -9.11 -15.26
CA LEU A 162 21.89 -10.02 -15.13
C LEU A 162 22.13 -10.82 -16.43
N LEU A 163 21.06 -11.13 -17.16
CA LEU A 163 21.06 -11.89 -18.41
C LEU A 163 21.40 -11.05 -19.66
N LYS A 164 22.27 -10.03 -19.55
CA LYS A 164 22.82 -9.40 -20.77
C LYS A 164 23.60 -10.46 -21.59
N PRO A 165 23.55 -10.44 -22.94
CA PRO A 165 24.07 -11.53 -23.76
C PRO A 165 25.57 -11.72 -23.56
N LEU A 166 25.98 -12.98 -23.46
CA LEU A 166 27.38 -13.43 -23.42
C LEU A 166 28.03 -13.40 -24.82
N ASP A 167 27.61 -12.50 -25.71
CA ASP A 167 28.11 -12.42 -27.08
C ASP A 167 29.06 -11.24 -27.21
N LEU A 168 30.28 -11.43 -26.71
CA LEU A 168 31.51 -10.79 -27.19
C LEU A 168 32.71 -11.50 -26.53
N TYR A 169 32.84 -12.79 -26.81
CA TYR A 169 34.12 -13.47 -26.65
C TYR A 169 34.51 -14.15 -27.98
N ASN A 170 35.73 -13.82 -28.41
CA ASN A 170 36.58 -14.52 -29.38
C ASN A 170 36.41 -14.31 -30.89
N LYS A 171 37.23 -13.39 -31.42
CA LYS A 171 38.27 -13.75 -32.42
C LYS A 171 39.61 -13.18 -31.94
N SER A 172 40.35 -13.96 -31.15
CA SER A 172 41.57 -14.67 -31.57
C SER A 172 42.79 -13.75 -31.74
N MET A 173 43.67 -13.73 -30.74
CA MET A 173 45.10 -13.50 -30.96
C MET A 173 45.68 -14.62 -31.81
N VAL A 174 46.32 -14.29 -32.94
CA VAL A 174 47.35 -15.12 -33.58
C VAL A 174 48.44 -14.21 -34.16
N TYR A 175 49.57 -14.19 -33.44
CA TYR A 175 51.00 -14.01 -33.76
C TYR A 175 51.58 -12.99 -34.78
N LYS A 176 52.54 -12.22 -34.24
CA LYS A 176 53.87 -11.81 -34.75
C LYS A 176 54.15 -11.89 -36.27
N ARG A 177 54.62 -10.77 -36.82
CA ARG A 177 55.96 -10.63 -37.41
C ARG A 177 56.48 -9.21 -37.19
#